data_AF-A0A2E5RE88-F1
#
_entry.id   AF-A0A2E5RE88-F1
#
_cell.length_a   1.000
_cell.length_b   1.000
_cell.length_c   1.000
_cell.angle_alpha   90.00
_cell.angle_beta   90.00
_cell.angle_gamma   90.00
#
_symmetry.space_group_name_H-M   'P 1'
#
loop_
_entity.id
_entity.type
_entity.pdbx_description
1 polymer ?
#
loop_
_entity_poly.entity_id
_entity_poly.type
_entity_poly.pdbx_seq_one_letter_code
_entity_poly.pdbx_strand_id
1 'polypeptide(L)'
;MRSDHLPFAMPERSHSLIQEWRNLSFLHWEVDPDLLSKHIPKGLEIDTYNGKAYVGTIPFIMKNVRPRFTFPVPGISTFPEFNVRTYVTKNG
;
A
#
# COMPACT_ATOMS: atom_id res chain seq x y z
N MET A 1 -6.28 -17.32 12.35
CA MET A 1 -5.78 -16.50 11.22
C MET A 1 -4.95 -17.42 10.35
N ARG A 2 -5.25 -17.53 9.05
CA ARG A 2 -4.48 -18.39 8.13
C ARG A 2 -3.14 -17.70 7.84
N SER A 3 -2.00 -18.39 7.93
CA SER A 3 -0.66 -17.80 7.72
C SER A 3 0.23 -18.60 6.77
N ASP A 4 -0.27 -19.69 6.22
CA ASP A 4 0.38 -20.61 5.29
C ASP A 4 0.76 -19.97 3.94
N HIS A 5 0.13 -18.87 3.56
CA HIS A 5 0.37 -18.15 2.32
C HIS A 5 1.43 -17.03 2.45
N LEU A 6 1.97 -16.81 3.65
CA LEU A 6 2.92 -15.73 3.90
C LEU A 6 4.34 -16.23 3.56
N PRO A 7 5.09 -15.52 2.70
CA PRO A 7 6.47 -15.88 2.38
C PRO A 7 7.47 -15.47 3.48
N PHE A 8 6.99 -15.01 4.64
CA PHE A 8 7.79 -14.52 5.76
C PHE A 8 7.12 -14.85 7.10
N ALA A 9 7.92 -14.85 8.17
CA ALA A 9 7.45 -15.10 9.53
C ALA A 9 6.54 -13.95 10.03
N MET A 10 5.49 -14.31 10.77
CA MET A 10 4.62 -13.32 11.41
C MET A 10 5.37 -12.56 12.52
N PRO A 11 5.14 -11.25 12.68
CA PRO A 11 5.70 -10.50 13.80
C PRO A 11 5.21 -11.06 15.14
N GLU A 12 6.08 -11.11 16.15
CA GLU A 12 5.71 -11.51 17.51
C GLU A 12 4.80 -10.47 18.19
N ARG A 13 4.93 -9.20 17.78
CA ARG A 13 4.12 -8.12 18.33
C ARG A 13 2.68 -8.17 17.81
N SER A 14 1.79 -7.79 18.69
CA SER A 14 0.38 -7.59 18.39
C SER A 14 0.15 -6.43 17.40
N HIS A 15 -0.82 -6.58 16.47
CA HIS A 15 -1.25 -5.48 15.60
C HIS A 15 -1.85 -4.33 16.41
N SER A 16 -1.67 -3.10 15.93
CA SER A 16 -2.16 -1.89 16.62
C SER A 16 -3.45 -1.33 16.01
N LEU A 17 -3.67 -1.55 14.71
CA LEU A 17 -4.84 -1.07 13.97
C LEU A 17 -5.59 -2.24 13.35
N ILE A 18 -6.91 -2.10 13.29
CA ILE A 18 -7.81 -2.96 12.52
C ILE A 18 -8.41 -2.08 11.41
N GLN A 19 -8.33 -2.56 10.17
CA GLN A 19 -8.90 -1.89 9.01
C GLN A 19 -9.30 -2.90 7.96
N GLU A 20 -10.30 -2.57 7.17
CA GLU A 20 -10.74 -3.33 6.01
C GLU A 20 -10.61 -2.48 4.77
N TRP A 21 -10.04 -3.04 3.71
CA TRP A 21 -10.00 -2.39 2.40
C TRP A 21 -11.14 -2.98 1.56
N ARG A 22 -12.04 -2.12 1.08
CA ARG A 22 -13.23 -2.53 0.31
C ARG A 22 -13.24 -1.83 -1.04
N ASN A 23 -13.73 -2.53 -2.06
CA ASN A 23 -13.91 -2.01 -3.42
C ASN A 23 -12.61 -1.43 -4.02
N LEU A 24 -11.51 -2.16 -3.89
CA LEU A 24 -10.21 -1.71 -4.40
C LEU A 24 -10.22 -1.74 -5.93
N SER A 25 -9.82 -0.65 -6.56
CA SER A 25 -9.51 -0.62 -7.98
C SER A 25 -8.02 -0.33 -8.17
N PHE A 26 -7.33 -1.17 -8.95
CA PHE A 26 -5.93 -0.96 -9.28
C PHE A 26 -5.84 -0.39 -10.69
N LEU A 27 -5.22 0.77 -10.83
CA LEU A 27 -4.97 1.40 -12.11
C LEU A 27 -3.49 1.74 -12.21
N HIS A 28 -2.88 1.41 -13.33
CA HIS A 28 -1.44 1.54 -13.55
C HIS A 28 -1.17 2.26 -14.86
N TRP A 29 -0.27 3.23 -14.81
CA TRP A 29 0.20 3.94 -16.00
C TRP A 29 1.71 3.83 -16.08
N GLU A 30 2.17 3.54 -17.29
CA GLU A 30 3.58 3.63 -17.63
C GLU A 30 4.02 5.10 -17.57
N VAL A 31 5.19 5.33 -16.99
CA VAL A 31 5.78 6.66 -16.87
C VAL A 31 7.28 6.58 -17.14
N ASP A 32 7.84 7.71 -17.55
CA ASP A 32 9.28 7.86 -17.72
C ASP A 32 10.02 7.69 -16.37
N PRO A 33 10.94 6.73 -16.24
CA PRO A 33 11.74 6.54 -15.02
C PRO A 33 12.50 7.79 -14.59
N ASP A 34 12.95 8.62 -15.52
CA ASP A 34 13.72 9.83 -15.21
C ASP A 34 12.84 10.88 -14.51
N LEU A 35 11.54 10.92 -14.83
CA LEU A 35 10.58 11.76 -14.13
C LEU A 35 10.34 11.26 -12.71
N LEU A 36 10.23 9.94 -12.52
CA LEU A 36 10.02 9.33 -11.21
C LEU A 36 11.22 9.50 -10.27
N SER A 37 12.44 9.44 -10.81
CA SER A 37 13.70 9.46 -10.03
C SER A 37 13.76 10.59 -9.00
N LYS A 38 13.19 11.75 -9.33
CA LYS A 38 13.16 12.97 -8.50
C LYS A 38 12.28 12.82 -7.25
N HIS A 39 11.35 11.88 -7.26
CA HIS A 39 10.41 11.61 -6.18
C HIS A 39 10.83 10.41 -5.32
N ILE A 40 11.87 9.67 -5.72
CA ILE A 40 12.31 8.49 -4.99
C ILE A 40 13.25 8.90 -3.85
N PRO A 41 12.96 8.47 -2.60
CA PRO A 41 13.88 8.67 -1.49
C PRO A 41 15.25 8.03 -1.72
N LYS A 42 16.29 8.62 -1.12
CA LYS A 42 17.66 8.06 -1.21
C LYS A 42 17.72 6.63 -0.69
N GLY A 43 18.47 5.78 -1.39
CA GLY A 43 18.66 4.37 -1.03
C GLY A 43 17.55 3.43 -1.49
N LEU A 44 16.71 3.89 -2.42
CA LEU A 44 15.72 3.09 -3.15
C LEU A 44 15.98 3.21 -4.65
N GLU A 45 15.77 2.11 -5.36
CA GLU A 45 15.93 2.06 -6.82
C GLU A 45 14.56 1.87 -7.46
N ILE A 46 14.31 2.49 -8.62
CA ILE A 46 13.04 2.34 -9.33
C ILE A 46 12.93 0.90 -9.82
N ASP A 47 11.84 0.23 -9.47
CA ASP A 47 11.53 -1.09 -9.98
C ASP A 47 10.90 -0.95 -11.37
N THR A 48 11.40 -1.74 -12.32
CA THR A 48 10.93 -1.72 -13.71
C THR A 48 10.44 -3.08 -14.13
N TYR A 49 9.29 -3.10 -14.80
CA TYR A 49 8.75 -4.30 -15.41
C TYR A 49 8.90 -4.20 -16.93
N ASN A 50 9.67 -5.11 -17.53
CA ASN A 50 10.06 -5.05 -18.95
C ASN A 50 10.69 -3.70 -19.35
N GLY A 51 11.54 -3.14 -18.47
CA GLY A 51 12.21 -1.86 -18.69
C GLY A 51 11.32 -0.62 -18.53
N LYS A 52 10.07 -0.80 -18.10
CA LYS A 52 9.09 0.28 -17.92
C LYS A 52 8.81 0.52 -16.44
N ALA A 53 8.73 1.78 -16.03
CA ALA A 53 8.31 2.16 -14.69
C ALA A 53 6.82 2.50 -14.66
N TYR A 54 6.18 2.30 -13.50
CA TYR A 54 4.74 2.44 -13.36
C TYR A 54 4.36 3.23 -12.12
N VAL A 55 3.39 4.13 -12.29
CA VAL A 55 2.64 4.73 -11.18
C VAL A 55 1.30 4.03 -11.07
N GLY A 56 1.00 3.56 -9.86
CA GLY A 56 -0.28 2.98 -9.50
C GLY A 56 -1.13 3.99 -8.75
N THR A 57 -2.40 4.13 -9.14
CA THR A 57 -3.41 4.77 -8.31
C THR A 57 -4.42 3.75 -7.81
N ILE A 58 -4.77 3.85 -6.54
CA ILE A 58 -5.70 2.92 -5.88
C ILE A 58 -6.75 3.75 -5.15
N PRO A 59 -7.91 4.00 -5.76
CA PRO A 59 -9.10 4.38 -5.03
C PRO A 59 -9.67 3.16 -4.31
N PHE A 60 -9.99 3.31 -3.03
CA PHE A 60 -10.66 2.28 -2.25
C PHE A 60 -11.38 2.89 -1.04
N ILE A 61 -12.24 2.10 -0.41
CA ILE A 61 -12.87 2.48 0.86
C ILE A 61 -12.08 1.83 2.00
N MET A 62 -11.55 2.68 2.87
CA MET A 62 -11.10 2.30 4.20
C MET A 62 -12.32 2.15 5.10
N LYS A 63 -12.56 0.93 5.61
CA LYS A 63 -13.71 0.63 6.47
C LYS A 63 -13.27 0.15 7.84
N ASN A 64 -14.02 0.58 8.86
CA ASN A 64 -13.82 0.20 10.26
C ASN A 64 -12.41 0.47 10.81
N VAL A 65 -11.71 1.51 10.31
CA VAL A 65 -10.37 1.88 10.76
C VAL A 65 -10.41 2.29 12.23
N ARG A 66 -9.67 1.56 13.08
CA ARG A 66 -9.65 1.80 14.53
C ARG A 66 -8.44 1.15 15.22
N PRO A 67 -8.00 1.68 16.36
CA PRO A 67 -7.10 0.97 17.27
C PRO A 67 -7.68 -0.37 17.71
N ARG A 68 -6.82 -1.38 17.82
CA ARG A 68 -7.14 -2.67 18.43
C ARG A 68 -7.70 -2.40 19.84
N PHE A 69 -8.84 -3.00 20.19
CA PHE A 69 -9.63 -2.81 21.43
C PHE A 69 -10.63 -1.63 21.47
N THR A 70 -10.71 -0.78 20.45
CA THR A 70 -11.72 0.30 20.40
C THR A 70 -12.89 -0.04 19.47
N PHE A 71 -13.94 0.77 19.41
CA PHE A 71 -15.06 0.60 18.46
C PHE A 71 -14.93 1.58 17.29
N PRO A 72 -15.41 1.23 16.07
CA PRO A 72 -15.39 2.16 14.95
C PRO A 72 -16.36 3.32 15.21
N VAL A 73 -15.91 4.55 14.94
CA VAL A 73 -16.70 5.77 15.12
C VAL A 73 -17.38 6.13 13.80
N PRO A 74 -18.72 6.29 13.76
CA PRO A 74 -19.43 6.72 12.56
C PRO A 74 -18.88 8.04 12.01
N GLY A 75 -18.66 8.11 10.69
CA GLY A 75 -18.14 9.30 10.01
C GLY A 75 -16.62 9.51 10.09
N ILE A 76 -15.91 8.78 10.96
CA ILE A 76 -14.44 8.89 11.10
C ILE A 76 -13.76 7.58 10.70
N SER A 77 -14.29 6.44 11.16
CA SER A 77 -13.66 5.14 10.92
C SER A 77 -13.92 4.56 9.52
N THR A 78 -14.72 5.23 8.68
CA THR A 78 -14.97 4.80 7.30
C THR A 78 -14.94 6.00 6.36
N PHE A 79 -14.04 5.96 5.37
CA PHE A 79 -13.82 7.05 4.43
C PHE A 79 -13.20 6.54 3.12
N PRO A 80 -13.37 7.27 2.01
CA PRO A 80 -12.63 6.98 0.79
C PRO A 80 -11.16 7.38 0.94
N GLU A 81 -10.26 6.51 0.49
CA GLU A 81 -8.83 6.79 0.43
C GLU A 81 -8.32 6.60 -1.00
N PHE A 82 -7.32 7.40 -1.37
CA PHE A 82 -6.68 7.36 -2.67
C PHE A 82 -5.17 7.25 -2.50
N ASN A 83 -4.61 6.09 -2.84
CA ASN A 83 -3.17 5.88 -2.79
C ASN A 83 -2.55 6.14 -4.16
N VAL A 84 -1.52 6.99 -4.21
CA VAL A 84 -0.63 7.11 -5.36
C VAL A 84 0.70 6.50 -4.96
N ARG A 85 1.17 5.52 -5.73
CA ARG A 85 2.40 4.79 -5.42
C ARG A 85 3.20 4.48 -6.67
N THR A 86 4.50 4.29 -6.48
CA THR A 86 5.41 3.75 -7.49
C THR A 86 6.11 2.52 -6.92
N TYR A 87 6.72 1.73 -7.79
CA TYR A 87 7.42 0.50 -7.42
C TYR A 87 8.91 0.77 -7.27
N VAL A 88 9.49 0.24 -6.19
CA VAL A 88 10.89 0.42 -5.84
C VAL A 88 11.44 -0.86 -5.23
N THR A 89 12.74 -1.09 -5.39
CA THR A 89 13.49 -2.16 -4.74
C THR A 89 14.48 -1.59 -3.72
N LYS A 90 14.93 -2.44 -2.80
CA LYS A 90 15.98 -2.11 -1.83
C LYS A 90 16.86 -3.33 -1.61
N ASN A 91 18.08 -3.27 -2.17
CA ASN A 91 19.07 -4.36 -2.15
C ASN A 91 18.70 -5.58 -3.00
N GLY A 92 18.04 -5.37 -4.14
CA GLY A 92 17.46 -6.44 -4.97
C GLY A 92 16.20 -7.02 -4.36
#